data_AF-A0A9C7EIE3-F1
#
_entry.id   AF-A0A9C7EIE3-F1
#
_cell.length_a   1.000
_cell.length_b   1.000
_cell.length_c   1.000
_cell.angle_alpha   90.00
_cell.angle_beta   90.00
_cell.angle_gamma   90.00
#
_symmetry.space_group_name_H-M   'P 1'
#
loop_
_entity.id
_entity.type
_entity.pdbx_description
1 polymer ?
#
loop_
_entity_poly.entity_id
_entity_poly.type
_entity_poly.pdbx_seq_one_letter_code
_entity_poly.pdbx_strand_id
1 'polypeptide(L)'
;MLPVFFGSQGPNPGEGCGRAKGSDPGVEFLAVTNNPAVKEKYPHLNLVRVEGGVEEVFRRARDLVHQGYRLLTHPLASSLKPGRIPFKTVVLTAAPEQAVDLESLELMAAAAEALAKTRPAWALTIPDQVAADYALVDLSIFESALESLRDAP
;
A
#
# COMPACT_ATOMS: atom_id res chain seq x y z
N MET A 1 40.42 34.38 -40.54
CA MET A 1 40.30 33.71 -39.23
C MET A 1 38.95 32.98 -39.22
N LEU A 2 38.98 31.66 -39.46
CA LEU A 2 37.85 30.73 -39.26
C LEU A 2 37.70 30.42 -37.73
N PRO A 3 36.62 29.77 -37.22
CA PRO A 3 35.62 28.99 -37.96
C PRO A 3 34.13 29.19 -37.59
N VAL A 4 33.33 28.58 -38.45
CA VAL A 4 31.93 28.15 -38.37
C VAL A 4 31.74 27.08 -37.29
N PHE A 5 30.60 27.05 -36.59
CA PHE A 5 29.98 25.78 -36.15
C PHE A 5 28.45 25.87 -36.17
N PHE A 6 27.86 24.97 -36.95
CA PHE A 6 26.46 24.55 -36.99
C PHE A 6 26.18 23.65 -35.78
N GLY A 7 24.95 23.64 -35.25
CA GLY A 7 24.52 22.54 -34.37
C GLY A 7 23.34 22.86 -33.45
N SER A 8 22.14 22.48 -33.92
CA SER A 8 20.91 22.34 -33.14
C SER A 8 21.03 21.30 -32.02
N GLN A 9 20.53 21.57 -30.81
CA GLN A 9 19.82 20.61 -29.96
C GLN A 9 19.01 21.36 -28.89
N GLY A 10 17.70 21.12 -28.84
CA GLY A 10 16.87 21.48 -27.68
C GLY A 10 17.12 20.51 -26.52
N PRO A 11 16.82 20.89 -25.27
CA PRO A 11 16.99 19.97 -24.14
C PRO A 11 15.91 18.87 -24.18
N ASN A 12 16.35 17.62 -24.33
CA ASN A 12 15.55 16.42 -24.12
C ASN A 12 15.23 16.25 -22.62
N PRO A 13 14.05 15.70 -22.25
CA PRO A 13 13.70 15.41 -20.87
C PRO A 13 14.42 14.12 -20.45
N GLY A 14 15.44 14.27 -19.62
CA GLY A 14 16.29 13.18 -19.16
C GLY A 14 16.58 13.30 -17.68
N GLU A 15 15.54 13.35 -16.86
CA GLU A 15 15.69 13.10 -15.42
C GLU A 15 15.06 11.75 -15.11
N GLY A 16 15.92 10.73 -15.16
CA GLY A 16 15.59 9.38 -14.77
C GLY A 16 15.17 9.36 -13.30
N CYS A 17 13.94 8.91 -13.06
CA CYS A 17 13.54 8.42 -11.75
C CYS A 17 14.51 7.30 -11.37
N GLY A 18 15.34 7.55 -10.36
CA GLY A 18 16.33 6.61 -9.86
C GLY A 18 15.64 5.30 -9.51
N ARG A 19 15.91 4.28 -10.32
CA ARG A 19 15.51 2.91 -10.02
C ARG A 19 16.35 2.49 -8.81
N ALA A 20 15.74 2.55 -7.63
CA ALA A 20 16.35 2.00 -6.42
C ALA A 20 16.71 0.54 -6.71
N LYS A 21 18.01 0.24 -6.70
CA LYS A 21 18.51 -1.12 -6.81
C LYS A 21 18.32 -1.81 -5.46
N GLY A 22 17.49 -2.84 -5.44
CA GLY A 22 17.36 -3.75 -4.32
C GLY A 22 16.00 -4.44 -4.32
N SER A 23 15.82 -5.46 -5.15
CA SER A 23 14.76 -6.44 -4.93
C SER A 23 15.36 -7.84 -5.06
N ASP A 24 15.18 -8.63 -4.00
CA ASP A 24 15.30 -10.08 -4.05
C ASP A 24 14.49 -10.62 -5.24
N PRO A 25 14.88 -11.74 -5.87
CA PRO A 25 14.19 -12.29 -7.05
C PRO A 25 12.79 -12.89 -6.76
N GLY A 26 12.12 -12.47 -5.68
CA GLY A 26 10.77 -12.85 -5.30
C GLY A 26 9.78 -11.70 -5.50
N VAL A 27 8.57 -12.04 -5.94
CA VAL A 27 7.40 -11.18 -6.22
C VAL A 27 7.52 -9.73 -5.71
N GLU A 28 7.63 -8.77 -6.64
CA GLU A 28 7.56 -7.35 -6.31
C GLU A 28 6.10 -6.97 -6.00
N PHE A 29 5.86 -6.34 -4.85
CA PHE A 29 4.55 -5.84 -4.43
C PHE A 29 4.64 -4.40 -3.92
N LEU A 30 3.47 -3.77 -3.78
CA LEU A 30 3.30 -2.45 -3.16
C LEU A 30 2.44 -2.60 -1.90
N ALA A 31 2.92 -2.14 -0.75
CA ALA A 31 2.12 -2.15 0.48
C ALA A 31 1.67 -0.73 0.86
N VAL A 32 0.37 -0.57 1.07
CA VAL A 32 -0.27 0.67 1.54
C VAL A 32 -0.53 0.52 3.03
N THR A 33 0.07 1.38 3.85
CA THR A 33 0.01 1.23 5.30
C THR A 33 0.05 2.56 6.05
N ASN A 34 -0.74 2.64 7.12
CA ASN A 34 -0.58 3.67 8.15
C ASN A 34 0.17 3.16 9.39
N ASN A 35 0.48 1.86 9.47
CA ASN A 35 1.08 1.21 10.64
C ASN A 35 2.55 1.61 10.83
N PRO A 36 2.94 2.28 11.93
CA PRO A 36 4.34 2.67 12.18
C PRO A 36 5.27 1.46 12.29
N ALA A 37 4.83 0.34 12.87
CA ALA A 37 5.66 -0.84 13.05
C ALA A 37 6.09 -1.46 11.70
N VAL A 38 5.20 -1.43 10.70
CA VAL A 38 5.52 -1.85 9.32
C VAL A 38 6.54 -0.89 8.69
N LYS A 39 6.31 0.42 8.83
CA LYS A 39 7.19 1.48 8.28
C LYS A 39 8.61 1.38 8.85
N GLU A 40 8.75 1.04 10.12
CA GLU A 40 10.02 0.93 10.84
C GLU A 40 10.75 -0.39 10.56
N LYS A 41 10.04 -1.52 10.54
CA LYS A 41 10.64 -2.85 10.33
C LYS A 41 11.03 -3.10 8.88
N TYR A 42 10.26 -2.56 7.93
CA TYR A 42 10.43 -2.80 6.49
C TYR A 42 10.66 -1.51 5.67
N PRO A 43 11.65 -0.66 6.03
CA PRO A 43 11.86 0.62 5.35
C PRO A 43 12.35 0.46 3.91
N HIS A 44 12.85 -0.72 3.55
CA HIS A 44 13.39 -1.08 2.24
C HIS A 44 12.31 -1.61 1.27
N LEU A 45 11.12 -1.97 1.75
CA LEU A 45 10.02 -2.39 0.88
C LEU A 45 9.38 -1.20 0.17
N ASN A 46 8.68 -1.47 -0.93
CA ASN A 46 7.90 -0.47 -1.64
C ASN A 46 6.62 -0.15 -0.85
N LEU A 47 6.67 0.94 -0.06
CA LEU A 47 5.60 1.35 0.85
C LEU A 47 4.94 2.67 0.43
N VAL A 48 3.61 2.65 0.30
CA VAL A 48 2.78 3.86 0.34
C VAL A 48 2.45 4.18 1.79
N ARG A 49 3.16 5.16 2.35
CA ARG A 49 2.89 5.64 3.71
C ARG A 49 1.63 6.50 3.71
N VAL A 50 0.66 6.10 4.51
CA VAL A 50 -0.60 6.81 4.69
C VAL A 50 -0.64 7.43 6.08
N GLU A 51 -1.15 8.66 6.14
CA GLU A 51 -1.49 9.37 7.37
C GLU A 51 -2.98 9.19 7.66
N GLY A 52 -3.37 9.18 8.94
CA GLY A 52 -4.75 8.91 9.36
C GLY A 52 -4.98 7.45 9.76
N GLY A 53 -6.22 7.00 9.63
CA GLY A 53 -6.68 5.68 10.07
C GLY A 53 -6.88 4.69 8.92
N VAL A 54 -7.64 3.63 9.23
CA VAL A 54 -8.00 2.57 8.27
C VAL A 54 -8.77 3.12 7.06
N GLU A 55 -9.54 4.19 7.24
CA GLU A 55 -10.30 4.83 6.17
C GLU A 55 -9.38 5.40 5.08
N GLU A 56 -8.32 6.10 5.47
CA GLU A 56 -7.36 6.68 4.53
C GLU A 56 -6.58 5.59 3.81
N VAL A 57 -6.25 4.48 4.50
CA VAL A 57 -5.61 3.30 3.89
C VAL A 57 -6.53 2.69 2.83
N PHE A 58 -7.80 2.45 3.17
CA PHE A 58 -8.77 1.89 2.23
C PHE A 58 -9.03 2.83 1.06
N ARG A 59 -9.15 4.13 1.29
CA ARG A 59 -9.29 5.11 0.20
C ARG A 59 -8.08 5.06 -0.73
N ARG A 60 -6.86 5.07 -0.19
CA ARG A 60 -5.64 5.05 -0.98
C ARG A 60 -5.48 3.76 -1.78
N ALA A 61 -5.77 2.61 -1.16
CA ALA A 61 -5.76 1.32 -1.84
C ALA A 61 -6.80 1.27 -2.98
N ARG A 62 -8.03 1.73 -2.73
CA ARG A 62 -9.08 1.81 -3.75
C ARG A 62 -8.66 2.69 -4.93
N ASP A 63 -8.08 3.86 -4.66
CA ASP A 63 -7.64 4.77 -5.71
C ASP A 63 -6.52 4.15 -6.58
N LEU A 64 -5.65 3.33 -5.99
CA LEU A 64 -4.67 2.53 -6.74
C LEU A 64 -5.34 1.43 -7.56
N VAL A 65 -6.36 0.75 -7.03
CA VAL A 65 -7.11 -0.25 -7.80
C VAL A 65 -7.74 0.36 -9.05
N HIS A 66 -8.31 1.56 -8.95
CA HIS A 66 -8.83 2.30 -10.11
C HIS A 66 -7.75 2.65 -11.15
N GLN A 67 -6.48 2.69 -10.74
CA GLN A 67 -5.33 2.93 -11.62
C GLN A 67 -4.79 1.64 -12.26
N GLY A 68 -5.44 0.49 -12.03
CA GLY A 68 -5.04 -0.81 -12.58
C GLY A 68 -4.22 -1.68 -11.63
N TYR A 69 -3.99 -1.27 -10.38
CA TYR A 69 -3.35 -2.15 -9.41
C TYR A 69 -4.33 -3.24 -8.95
N ARG A 70 -3.84 -4.44 -8.70
CA ARG A 70 -4.65 -5.55 -8.18
C ARG A 70 -4.29 -5.85 -6.73
N LEU A 71 -5.29 -6.17 -5.91
CA LEU A 71 -5.06 -6.60 -4.52
C LEU A 71 -4.38 -7.97 -4.49
N LEU A 72 -3.35 -8.09 -3.66
CA LEU A 72 -2.68 -9.35 -3.36
C LEU A 72 -3.10 -9.91 -1.99
N THR A 73 -3.72 -9.08 -1.16
CA THR A 73 -4.27 -9.47 0.14
C THR A 73 -5.71 -9.03 0.27
N HIS A 74 -6.54 -9.85 0.90
CA HIS A 74 -7.91 -9.46 1.23
C HIS A 74 -7.92 -8.29 2.24
N PRO A 75 -8.60 -7.16 1.97
CA PRO A 75 -8.56 -5.97 2.84
C PRO A 75 -9.18 -6.23 4.22
N LEU A 76 -10.02 -7.25 4.34
CA LEU A 76 -10.61 -7.73 5.60
C LEU A 76 -9.99 -9.06 6.09
N ALA A 77 -8.72 -9.34 5.81
CA ALA A 77 -8.03 -10.59 6.20
C ALA A 77 -7.99 -10.88 7.73
N SER A 78 -8.40 -9.93 8.58
CA SER A 78 -8.53 -10.10 10.03
C SER A 78 -9.99 -10.21 10.46
N SER A 79 -10.28 -10.94 11.55
CA SER A 79 -11.59 -10.89 12.22
C SER A 79 -11.87 -9.56 12.94
N LEU A 80 -10.90 -8.64 12.96
CA LEU A 80 -11.03 -7.32 13.56
C LEU A 80 -11.98 -6.43 12.77
N LYS A 81 -12.75 -5.63 13.52
CA LYS A 81 -13.70 -4.67 12.96
C LYS A 81 -12.94 -3.42 12.47
N PRO A 82 -12.93 -3.10 11.16
CA PRO A 82 -12.11 -2.03 10.60
C PRO A 82 -12.41 -0.65 11.19
N GLY A 83 -13.66 -0.36 11.57
CA GLY A 83 -14.05 0.89 12.23
C GLY A 83 -13.63 0.99 13.70
N ARG A 84 -12.95 -0.02 14.23
CA ARG A 84 -12.54 -0.12 15.65
C ARG A 84 -11.04 -0.32 15.86
N ILE A 85 -10.24 -0.32 14.79
CA ILE A 85 -8.80 -0.50 14.87
C ILE A 85 -8.07 0.72 14.28
N PRO A 86 -6.87 1.05 14.79
CA PRO A 86 -6.15 2.23 14.32
C PRO A 86 -5.32 1.95 13.07
N PHE A 87 -4.85 0.73 12.87
CA PHE A 87 -3.84 0.40 11.85
C PHE A 87 -4.34 -0.63 10.85
N LYS A 88 -3.90 -0.45 9.60
CA LYS A 88 -4.13 -1.39 8.52
C LYS A 88 -3.01 -1.36 7.49
N THR A 89 -2.67 -2.54 7.00
CA THR A 89 -1.82 -2.74 5.83
C THR A 89 -2.57 -3.50 4.73
N VAL A 90 -2.48 -3.02 3.49
CA VAL A 90 -3.06 -3.66 2.29
C VAL A 90 -1.97 -3.81 1.24
N VAL A 91 -1.85 -4.99 0.64
CA VAL A 91 -0.83 -5.29 -0.37
C VAL A 91 -1.46 -5.36 -1.75
N LEU A 92 -0.80 -4.74 -2.73
CA LEU A 92 -1.17 -4.70 -4.14
C LEU A 92 0.02 -5.15 -5.01
N THR A 93 -0.24 -5.36 -6.30
CA THR A 93 0.80 -5.55 -7.32
C THR A 93 1.81 -4.40 -7.30
N ALA A 94 3.08 -4.64 -7.64
CA ALA A 94 4.08 -3.57 -7.70
C ALA A 94 3.81 -2.51 -8.77
N ALA A 95 3.10 -2.90 -9.83
CA ALA A 95 2.77 -2.05 -10.96
C ALA A 95 1.30 -2.21 -11.35
N PRO A 96 0.70 -1.20 -12.01
CA PRO A 96 -0.63 -1.33 -12.57
C PRO A 96 -0.62 -2.32 -13.74
N GLU A 97 -1.68 -3.11 -13.83
CA GLU A 97 -1.98 -4.00 -14.94
C GLU A 97 -2.75 -3.23 -16.05
N GLN A 98 -3.02 -3.89 -17.18
CA GLN A 98 -3.62 -3.25 -18.37
C GLN A 98 -5.10 -2.90 -18.17
N ALA A 99 -5.79 -3.63 -17.30
CA ALA A 99 -7.20 -3.47 -17.01
C ALA A 99 -7.42 -3.32 -15.50
N VAL A 100 -8.51 -2.66 -15.13
CA VAL A 100 -8.92 -2.58 -13.73
C VAL A 100 -9.44 -3.94 -13.29
N ASP A 101 -8.91 -4.43 -12.16
CA ASP A 101 -9.35 -5.67 -11.54
C ASP A 101 -10.68 -5.47 -10.79
N LEU A 102 -11.76 -6.02 -11.36
CA LEU A 102 -13.11 -5.85 -10.82
C LEU A 102 -13.29 -6.53 -9.46
N GLU A 103 -12.67 -7.68 -9.24
CA GLU A 103 -12.69 -8.37 -7.95
C GLU A 103 -12.07 -7.48 -6.86
N SER A 104 -10.92 -6.87 -7.13
CA SER A 104 -10.30 -5.90 -6.22
C SER A 104 -11.19 -4.72 -5.91
N LEU A 105 -11.93 -4.20 -6.91
CA LEU A 105 -12.90 -3.12 -6.67
C LEU A 105 -14.03 -3.54 -5.74
N GLU A 106 -14.59 -4.73 -5.95
CA GLU A 106 -15.65 -5.30 -5.11
C GLU A 106 -15.16 -5.50 -3.68
N LEU A 107 -13.95 -6.04 -3.50
CA LEU A 107 -13.33 -6.20 -2.18
C LEU A 107 -13.11 -4.86 -1.47
N MET A 108 -12.67 -3.83 -2.20
CA MET A 108 -12.52 -2.48 -1.62
C MET A 108 -13.86 -1.84 -1.26
N ALA A 109 -14.92 -2.08 -2.06
CA ALA A 109 -16.27 -1.62 -1.75
C ALA A 109 -16.82 -2.31 -0.48
N ALA A 110 -16.65 -3.63 -0.38
CA ALA A 110 -17.02 -4.39 0.81
C ALA A 110 -16.23 -3.94 2.06
N ALA A 111 -14.95 -3.63 1.91
CA ALA A 111 -14.12 -3.11 2.99
C ALA A 111 -14.59 -1.73 3.49
N ALA A 112 -14.94 -0.83 2.58
CA ALA A 112 -15.51 0.47 2.91
C ALA A 112 -16.87 0.35 3.62
N GLU A 113 -17.73 -0.57 3.18
CA GLU A 113 -19.01 -0.84 3.84
C GLU A 113 -18.81 -1.40 5.25
N ALA A 114 -17.89 -2.36 5.43
CA ALA A 114 -17.56 -2.93 6.73
C ALA A 114 -17.00 -1.87 7.69
N LEU A 115 -16.15 -0.96 7.18
CA LEU A 115 -15.64 0.19 7.94
C LEU A 115 -16.79 1.06 8.43
N ALA A 116 -17.70 1.45 7.55
CA ALA A 116 -18.86 2.28 7.90
C ALA A 116 -19.78 1.59 8.94
N LYS A 117 -20.09 0.30 8.75
CA LYS A 117 -20.95 -0.47 9.66
C LYS A 117 -20.36 -0.66 11.05
N THR A 118 -19.03 -0.69 11.16
CA THR A 118 -18.34 -0.98 12.42
C THR A 118 -17.83 0.26 13.15
N ARG A 119 -17.96 1.43 12.53
CA ARG A 119 -17.57 2.70 13.13
C ARG A 119 -18.49 3.02 14.33
N PRO A 120 -17.93 3.30 15.51
CA PRO A 120 -18.74 3.70 16.65
C PRO A 120 -19.36 5.08 16.41
N ALA A 121 -20.54 5.32 17.01
CA ALA A 121 -21.19 6.64 17.01
C ALA A 121 -20.47 7.67 17.90
N TRP A 122 -19.43 7.25 18.64
CA TRP A 122 -18.65 8.06 19.57
C TRP A 122 -17.17 8.04 19.18
N ALA A 123 -16.42 9.03 19.66
CA ALA A 123 -14.99 9.16 19.36
C ALA A 123 -14.17 8.02 20.00
N LEU A 124 -13.70 7.09 19.17
CA LEU A 124 -12.89 5.98 19.63
C LEU A 124 -11.54 6.47 20.15
N THR A 125 -11.34 6.33 21.46
CA THR A 125 -10.04 6.60 22.11
C THR A 125 -9.35 5.27 22.37
N ILE A 126 -8.17 5.08 21.78
CA ILE A 126 -7.36 3.88 21.95
C ILE A 126 -6.10 4.28 22.73
N PRO A 127 -5.87 3.74 23.94
CA PRO A 127 -4.63 4.00 24.68
C PRO A 127 -3.41 3.51 23.90
N ASP A 128 -2.27 4.21 24.04
CA ASP A 128 -1.05 3.93 23.27
C ASP A 128 -0.59 2.46 23.38
N GLN A 129 -0.69 1.86 24.57
CA GLN A 129 -0.36 0.45 24.78
C GLN A 129 -1.25 -0.48 23.93
N VAL A 130 -2.56 -0.20 23.87
CA VAL A 130 -3.50 -1.00 23.07
C VAL A 130 -3.29 -0.73 21.58
N ALA A 131 -2.94 0.49 21.20
CA ALA A 131 -2.58 0.82 19.83
C ALA A 131 -1.32 0.04 19.38
N ALA A 132 -0.31 -0.08 20.26
CA ALA A 132 0.88 -0.87 19.99
C ALA A 132 0.54 -2.36 19.76
N ASP A 133 -0.37 -2.93 20.55
CA ASP A 133 -0.84 -4.30 20.33
C ASP A 133 -1.52 -4.45 18.95
N TYR A 134 -2.39 -3.51 18.56
CA TYR A 134 -2.99 -3.51 17.22
C TYR A 134 -1.94 -3.38 16.11
N ALA A 135 -0.90 -2.58 16.32
CA ALA A 135 0.20 -2.44 15.36
C ALA A 135 0.93 -3.77 15.15
N LEU A 136 1.18 -4.52 16.23
CA LEU A 136 1.80 -5.85 16.17
C LEU A 136 0.89 -6.88 15.48
N VAL A 137 -0.42 -6.84 15.74
CA VAL A 137 -1.37 -7.75 15.08
C VAL A 137 -1.40 -7.49 13.57
N ASP A 138 -1.57 -6.24 13.13
CA ASP A 138 -1.55 -5.91 11.69
C ASP A 138 -0.19 -6.25 11.05
N LEU A 139 0.92 -6.00 11.75
CA LEU A 139 2.26 -6.39 11.30
C LEU A 139 2.37 -7.90 11.10
N SER A 140 1.91 -8.72 12.04
CA SER A 140 1.96 -10.18 11.91
C SER A 140 1.15 -10.70 10.72
N ILE A 141 -0.01 -10.10 10.44
CA ILE A 141 -0.85 -10.47 9.29
C ILE A 141 -0.13 -10.10 7.99
N PHE A 142 0.48 -8.93 7.96
CA PHE A 142 1.28 -8.49 6.82
C PHE A 142 2.47 -9.44 6.59
N GLU A 143 3.18 -9.85 7.64
CA GLU A 143 4.31 -10.79 7.55
C GLU A 143 3.89 -12.15 7.00
N SER A 144 2.77 -12.71 7.47
CA SER A 144 2.22 -13.95 6.91
C SER A 144 1.85 -13.81 5.43
N ALA A 145 1.35 -12.64 5.01
CA ALA A 145 1.10 -12.36 3.59
C ALA A 145 2.40 -12.29 2.78
N LEU A 146 3.47 -11.69 3.33
CA LEU A 146 4.77 -11.66 2.67
C LEU A 146 5.35 -13.06 2.47
N GLU A 147 5.25 -13.92 3.48
CA GLU A 147 5.66 -15.33 3.38
C GLU A 147 4.88 -16.04 2.27
N SER A 148 3.55 -15.90 2.28
CA SER A 148 2.68 -16.51 1.25
C SER A 148 2.99 -16.03 -0.17
N LEU A 149 3.35 -14.75 -0.33
CA LEU A 149 3.73 -14.18 -1.63
C LEU A 149 5.11 -14.62 -2.11
N ARG A 150 6.03 -14.96 -1.20
CA ARG A 150 7.36 -15.50 -1.54
C ARG A 150 7.30 -16.96 -1.95
N ASP A 151 6.36 -17.71 -1.37
CA ASP A 151 6.16 -19.13 -1.63
C ASP A 151 5.23 -19.39 -2.83
N ALA A 152 4.66 -18.34 -3.42
CA ALA A 152 3.82 -18.45 -4.62
C ALA A 152 4.68 -18.91 -5.82
N PRO A 153 4.28 -19.98 -6.54
CA PRO A 153 5.05 -20.61 -7.61
C PRO A 153 5.18 -19.77 -8.89
#